data_AF-A0A535UH44-F1
#
_entry.id   AF-A0A535UH44-F1
#
_cell.length_a   1.000
_cell.length_b   1.000
_cell.length_c   1.000
_cell.angle_alpha   90.00
_cell.angle_beta   90.00
_cell.angle_gamma   90.00
#
_symmetry.space_group_name_H-M   'P 1'
#
loop_
_entity.id
_entity.type
_entity.pdbx_description
1 polymer ?
#
loop_
_entity_poly.entity_id
_entity_poly.type
_entity_poly.pdbx_seq_one_letter_code
_entity_poly.pdbx_strand_id
1 'polypeptide(L)' 'RIVEAHLFDFQSDLYDKRITVDFIARLRDEQRFASIDALKSQISSDVLQARQILNVGG' A
#
# COMPACT_ATOMS: atom_id res chain seq x y z
N ARG A 1 -7.39 13.02 -9.00
CA ARG A 1 -6.64 12.54 -7.81
C ARG A 1 -7.38 11.33 -7.28
N ILE A 2 -6.71 10.20 -7.11
CA ILE A 2 -7.31 8.90 -6.77
C ILE A 2 -6.66 8.40 -5.47
N VAL A 3 -7.42 7.68 -4.65
CA VAL A 3 -6.89 6.92 -3.51
C VAL A 3 -7.17 5.46 -3.79
N GLU A 4 -6.10 4.66 -3.87
CA GLU A 4 -6.15 3.22 -4.05
C GLU A 4 -5.51 2.55 -2.82
N ALA A 5 -6.15 1.51 -2.30
CA ALA A 5 -5.66 0.76 -1.15
C ALA A 5 -5.46 -0.70 -1.55
N HIS A 6 -4.25 -1.21 -1.35
CA HIS A 6 -3.95 -2.63 -1.47
C HIS A 6 -4.02 -3.26 -0.07
N LEU A 7 -5.05 -4.06 0.18
CA LEU A 7 -5.22 -4.74 1.47
C LEU A 7 -4.31 -5.96 1.53
N PHE A 8 -3.45 -6.01 2.55
CA PHE A 8 -2.57 -7.15 2.78
C PHE A 8 -3.36 -8.37 3.24
N ASP A 9 -2.99 -9.55 2.71
CA ASP A 9 -3.49 -10.87 3.14
C ASP A 9 -5.03 -11.00 3.10
N PHE A 10 -5.71 -10.16 2.32
CA PHE A 10 -7.16 -10.12 2.15
C PHE A 10 -7.56 -10.51 0.73
N GLN A 11 -8.56 -11.38 0.59
CA GLN A 11 -8.95 -11.97 -0.70
C GLN A 11 -10.48 -11.97 -0.93
N SER A 12 -11.22 -11.13 -0.22
CA SER A 12 -12.67 -11.02 -0.39
C SER A 12 -13.06 -9.72 -1.07
N ASP A 13 -14.36 -9.55 -1.30
CA ASP A 13 -14.91 -8.36 -1.93
C ASP A 13 -15.34 -7.33 -0.88
N LEU A 14 -15.16 -6.05 -1.20
CA LEU A 14 -15.55 -4.91 -0.39
C LEU A 14 -16.64 -4.05 -1.05
N TYR A 15 -17.20 -4.45 -2.19
CA TYR A 15 -18.35 -3.75 -2.78
C TYR A 15 -19.50 -3.64 -1.76
N ASP A 16 -20.15 -2.48 -1.78
CA ASP A 16 -21.23 -2.09 -0.85
C ASP A 16 -20.86 -2.11 0.64
N LYS A 17 -19.57 -2.22 0.98
CA LYS A 17 -19.07 -2.09 2.35
C LYS A 17 -18.62 -0.65 2.63
N ARG A 18 -18.98 -0.14 3.81
CA ARG A 18 -18.38 1.10 4.33
C ARG A 18 -16.99 0.76 4.87
N ILE A 19 -15.97 1.43 4.35
CA ILE A 19 -14.58 1.33 4.79
C ILE A 19 -14.11 2.68 5.34
N THR A 20 -13.19 2.62 6.30
CA THR A 20 -12.48 3.78 6.85
C THR A 20 -11.00 3.63 6.52
N VAL A 21 -10.33 4.73 6.16
CA VAL A 21 -8.91 4.74 5.82
C VAL A 21 -8.20 5.75 6.72
N ASP A 22 -7.22 5.28 7.48
CA ASP A 22 -6.37 6.10 8.33
C ASP A 22 -4.94 6.13 7.77
N PHE A 23 -4.39 7.34 7.61
CA PHE A 23 -3.02 7.53 7.14
C PHE A 23 -2.05 7.46 8.32
N ILE A 24 -1.35 6.34 8.45
CA ILE A 24 -0.41 6.10 9.57
C ILE A 24 0.96 6.73 9.32
N ALA A 25 1.53 6.49 8.13
CA ALA A 25 2.84 6.99 7.76
C ALA A 25 2.93 7.21 6.25
N ARG A 26 3.72 8.20 5.84
CA ARG A 26 4.05 8.45 4.44
C ARG A 26 5.37 7.76 4.10
N LEU A 27 5.35 6.86 3.11
CA LEU A 27 6.56 6.14 2.68
C LEU A 27 7.40 6.96 1.70
N ARG A 28 6.75 7.53 0.66
CA ARG A 28 7.42 8.28 -0.41
C ARG A 28 6.44 9.17 -1.18
N ASP A 29 6.99 10.00 -2.06
CA ASP A 29 6.25 10.68 -3.12
C ASP A 29 5.89 9.75 -4.29
N GLU A 30 4.98 10.23 -5.16
CA GLU A 30 4.73 9.62 -6.46
C GLU A 30 5.99 9.67 -7.32
N GLN A 31 6.25 8.60 -8.06
CA GLN A 31 7.45 8.45 -8.88
C GLN A 31 7.09 7.84 -10.23
N ARG A 32 7.75 8.32 -11.30
CA ARG A 32 7.71 7.67 -12.61
C ARG A 32 8.75 6.56 -12.66
N PHE A 33 8.38 5.41 -13.22
CA PHE A 33 9.29 4.29 -13.40
C PHE A 33 9.62 4.09 -14.87
N ALA A 34 10.86 3.70 -15.14
CA ALA A 34 11.34 3.44 -16.50
C ALA A 34 10.78 2.13 -17.10
N SER A 35 10.28 1.22 -16.26
CA SER A 35 9.70 -0.05 -16.68
C SER A 35 8.67 -0.59 -15.68
N ILE A 36 7.85 -1.55 -16.13
CA ILE A 36 6.90 -2.27 -15.27
C ILE A 36 7.63 -3.04 -14.17
N ASP A 37 8.79 -3.64 -14.45
CA ASP A 37 9.54 -4.40 -13.45
C ASP A 37 10.11 -3.49 -12.36
N ALA A 38 10.56 -2.28 -12.71
CA ALA A 38 10.98 -1.28 -11.74
C ALA A 38 9.81 -0.86 -10.83
N LEU A 39 8.62 -0.65 -11.39
CA LEU A 39 7.41 -0.37 -10.63
C LEU A 39 7.05 -1.52 -9.67
N LYS A 40 7.04 -2.77 -10.16
CA LYS A 40 6.75 -3.95 -9.33
C LYS A 40 7.73 -4.08 -8.17
N SER A 41 9.02 -3.91 -8.45
CA SER A 41 10.07 -4.01 -7.43
C SER A 41 9.89 -2.93 -6.35
N GLN A 42 9.56 -1.69 -6.74
CA GLN A 42 9.26 -0.63 -5.79
C GLN A 42 8.01 -0.95 -4.95
N ILE A 43 6.92 -1.41 -5.57
CA ILE A 43 5.71 -1.81 -4.84
C ILE A 43 6.04 -2.90 -3.81
N SER A 44 6.83 -3.92 -4.17
CA SER A 44 7.25 -4.95 -3.21
C SER A 44 8.03 -4.37 -2.02
N SER A 45 8.92 -3.39 -2.24
CA SER A 45 9.62 -2.69 -1.17
C SER A 45 8.67 -1.87 -0.30
N ASP A 46 7.72 -1.16 -0.91
CA ASP A 46 6.72 -0.35 -0.22
C ASP A 46 5.86 -1.23 0.71
N VAL A 47 5.47 -2.43 0.26
CA VAL A 47 4.74 -3.41 1.07
C VAL A 47 5.54 -3.87 2.28
N LEU A 48 6.83 -4.20 2.10
CA LEU A 48 7.69 -4.63 3.22
C LEU A 48 7.85 -3.52 4.26
N GLN A 49 8.06 -2.27 3.82
CA GLN A 49 8.18 -1.12 4.70
C GLN A 49 6.87 -0.82 5.44
N ALA A 50 5.73 -0.88 4.75
CA ALA A 50 4.42 -0.70 5.36
C ALA A 50 4.16 -1.73 6.47
N ARG A 51 4.48 -3.01 6.22
CA ARG A 51 4.36 -4.07 7.24
C ARG A 51 5.26 -3.81 8.45
N GLN A 52 6.50 -3.36 8.22
CA GLN A 52 7.40 -3.01 9.32
C GLN A 52 6.82 -1.86 10.17
N ILE A 53 6.32 -0.80 9.55
CA ILE A 53 5.71 0.34 10.26
C ILE A 53 4.50 -0.10 11.09
N LEU A 54 3.64 -0.96 10.53
CA LEU A 54 2.45 -1.45 11.23
C LEU A 54 2.78 -2.45 12.36
N ASN A 55 3.93 -3.13 12.30
CA ASN A 55 4.35 -4.10 13.31
C ASN A 55 5.07 -3.49 14.53
N VAL A 56 5.41 -2.20 14.54
CA VAL A 56 6.16 -1.53 15.63
C VAL A 56 5.26 -1.18 16.84
N GLY A 57 4.17 -1.93 17.06
CA GLY A 57 3.22 -1.73 18.15
C GLY A 57 2.93 -2.96 19.01
N GLY A 58 3.79 -3.98 18.97
CA GLY A 58 3.71 -5.16 19.84
C GLY A 58 4.47 -5.01 21.14
#